data_AF-A0A7C6ZDM8-F1
#
_entry.id   AF-A0A7C6ZDM8-F1
#
_cell.length_a   1.000
_cell.length_b   1.000
_cell.length_c   1.000
_cell.angle_alpha   90.00
_cell.angle_beta   90.00
_cell.angle_gamma   90.00
#
_symmetry.space_group_name_H-M   'P 1'
#
loop_
_entity.id
_entity.type
_entity.pdbx_description
1 polymer ?
#
loop_
_entity_poly.entity_id
_entity_poly.type
_entity_poly.pdbx_seq_one_letter_code
_entity_poly.pdbx_strand_id
1 'polypeptide(L)'
;MEALSKQSQRIRWKDGKDQELAEFMKARIDAGMSITDALKAFAQENGISWLTARWKYYQMQRKRDSKGAAEMTRAVRRGLRGQDAVGSEGQFLESLQRFIGASRASGVDILPLVKGLARFATLAEEGAKLRARIEETEREKQALQAELERRRFESGEIEDHLKTLLRQIDEWLGKSEVDRVQYLTEFASGLKREMEHIRRVIETTA
;
A
#
# COMPACT_ATOMS: atom_id res chain seq x y z
N MET A 1 -3.04 31.21 -54.39
CA MET A 1 -3.31 30.32 -53.23
C MET A 1 -2.76 28.94 -53.54
N GLU A 2 -1.45 28.73 -53.37
CA GLU A 2 -0.81 27.43 -53.60
C GLU A 2 0.35 27.28 -52.61
N ALA A 3 0.03 26.98 -51.34
CA ALA A 3 1.06 26.74 -50.32
C ALA A 3 0.57 25.89 -49.12
N LEU A 4 -0.36 24.95 -49.32
CA LEU A 4 -0.83 24.06 -48.23
C LEU A 4 -0.96 22.58 -48.64
N SER A 5 -0.03 22.10 -49.49
CA SER A 5 0.01 20.68 -49.91
C SER A 5 1.31 19.95 -49.50
N LYS A 6 2.00 20.38 -48.45
CA LYS A 6 3.00 19.53 -47.78
C LYS A 6 2.31 18.70 -46.70
N GLN A 7 1.36 17.91 -47.17
CA GLN A 7 0.68 16.87 -46.42
C GLN A 7 1.75 15.98 -45.78
N SER A 8 1.69 15.88 -44.46
CA SER A 8 2.50 14.99 -43.65
C SER A 8 2.39 13.55 -44.14
N GLN A 9 3.27 13.13 -45.05
CA GLN A 9 3.59 11.73 -45.23
C GLN A 9 4.32 11.29 -43.95
N ARG A 10 3.55 10.92 -42.92
CA ARG A 10 4.05 10.08 -41.83
C ARG A 10 4.53 8.80 -42.48
N ILE A 11 5.84 8.72 -42.75
CA ILE A 11 6.51 7.52 -43.25
C ILE A 11 6.20 6.39 -42.25
N ARG A 12 5.24 5.55 -42.63
CA ARG A 12 4.73 4.43 -41.84
C ARG A 12 5.86 3.40 -41.74
N TRP A 13 6.14 2.92 -40.53
CA TRP A 13 7.13 1.85 -40.31
C TRP A 13 6.78 0.65 -41.20
N LYS A 14 7.61 0.35 -42.19
CA LYS A 14 7.38 -0.74 -43.15
C LYS A 14 7.97 -2.05 -42.62
N ASP A 15 7.36 -3.18 -42.99
CA ASP A 15 7.90 -4.50 -42.70
C ASP A 15 9.29 -4.66 -43.37
N GLY A 16 10.27 -5.15 -42.60
CA GLY A 16 11.69 -5.21 -42.99
C GLY A 16 12.60 -4.17 -42.31
N LYS A 17 12.07 -3.01 -41.90
CA LYS A 17 12.84 -1.96 -41.21
C LYS A 17 13.35 -2.35 -39.83
N ASP A 18 12.74 -3.35 -39.21
CA ASP A 18 13.18 -3.92 -37.92
C ASP A 18 14.58 -4.57 -38.05
N GLN A 19 14.84 -5.27 -39.16
CA GLN A 19 16.13 -5.93 -39.39
C GLN A 19 17.22 -4.93 -39.76
N GLU A 20 16.90 -3.97 -40.63
CA GLU A 20 17.82 -2.86 -40.97
C GLU A 20 18.20 -2.03 -39.73
N LEU A 21 17.24 -1.71 -38.85
CA LEU A 21 17.53 -1.03 -37.59
C LEU A 21 18.44 -1.88 -36.70
N ALA A 22 18.21 -3.20 -36.62
CA ALA A 22 19.04 -4.07 -35.80
C ALA A 22 20.48 -4.20 -36.31
N GLU A 23 20.67 -4.28 -37.63
CA GLU A 23 21.99 -4.34 -38.28
C GLU A 23 22.72 -3.00 -38.18
N PHE A 24 22.02 -1.89 -38.43
CA PHE A 24 22.57 -0.54 -38.28
C PHE A 24 23.02 -0.26 -36.84
N MET A 25 22.16 -0.58 -35.86
CA MET A 25 22.49 -0.38 -34.45
C MET A 25 23.68 -1.24 -34.03
N LYS A 26 23.75 -2.50 -34.48
CA LYS A 26 24.88 -3.38 -34.18
C LYS A 26 26.19 -2.80 -34.72
N ALA A 27 26.23 -2.42 -35.99
CA ALA A 27 27.43 -1.86 -36.60
C ALA A 27 27.91 -0.55 -35.93
N ARG A 28 26.97 0.31 -35.49
CA ARG A 28 27.30 1.59 -34.84
C ARG A 28 27.71 1.42 -33.37
N ILE A 29 27.09 0.50 -32.65
CA ILE A 29 27.49 0.17 -31.27
C ILE A 29 28.87 -0.49 -31.26
N ASP A 30 29.13 -1.42 -32.19
CA ASP A 30 30.45 -2.07 -32.34
C ASP A 30 31.54 -1.04 -32.71
N ALA A 31 31.18 0.04 -33.39
CA ALA A 31 32.05 1.19 -33.66
C ALA A 31 32.16 2.19 -32.49
N GLY A 32 31.58 1.91 -31.32
CA GLY A 32 31.68 2.72 -30.11
C GLY A 32 30.71 3.91 -30.01
N MET A 33 29.69 3.99 -30.87
CA MET A 33 28.69 5.06 -30.83
C MET A 33 27.64 4.80 -29.73
N SER A 34 27.17 5.87 -29.07
CA SER A 34 26.09 5.77 -28.10
C SER A 34 24.79 5.32 -28.78
N ILE A 35 23.99 4.50 -28.09
CA ILE A 35 22.68 4.02 -28.58
C ILE A 35 21.78 5.19 -28.99
N THR A 36 21.80 6.28 -28.23
CA THR A 36 20.98 7.46 -28.49
C THR A 36 21.36 8.14 -29.79
N ASP A 37 22.66 8.29 -30.05
CA ASP A 37 23.16 8.96 -31.26
C ASP A 37 22.97 8.08 -32.50
N ALA A 38 23.19 6.77 -32.36
CA ALA A 38 22.91 5.80 -33.42
C ALA A 38 21.41 5.81 -33.82
N LEU A 39 20.49 5.91 -32.86
CA LEU A 39 19.06 6.00 -33.14
C LEU A 39 18.66 7.31 -33.83
N LYS A 40 19.30 8.43 -33.48
CA LYS A 40 19.08 9.72 -34.15
C LYS A 40 19.59 9.70 -35.58
N ALA A 41 20.79 9.15 -35.80
CA ALA A 41 21.37 8.98 -37.14
C ALA A 41 20.47 8.10 -38.02
N PHE A 42 20.01 6.96 -37.50
CA PHE A 42 19.09 6.07 -38.22
C PHE A 42 17.77 6.77 -38.59
N ALA A 43 17.19 7.52 -37.66
CA ALA A 43 15.96 8.27 -37.89
C ALA A 43 16.12 9.36 -38.96
N GLN A 44 17.26 10.06 -38.96
CA GLN A 44 17.58 11.08 -39.95
C GLN A 44 17.80 10.47 -41.35
N GLU A 45 18.57 9.38 -41.45
CA GLU A 45 18.85 8.69 -42.73
C GLU A 45 17.60 8.08 -43.37
N ASN A 46 16.61 7.67 -42.56
CA ASN A 46 15.41 6.98 -43.04
C ASN A 46 14.16 7.87 -43.08
N GLY A 47 14.26 9.15 -42.70
CA GLY A 47 13.12 10.07 -42.65
C GLY A 47 12.04 9.67 -41.63
N ILE A 48 12.42 8.98 -40.55
CA ILE A 48 11.49 8.48 -39.52
C ILE A 48 11.63 9.34 -38.26
N SER A 49 10.57 9.45 -37.45
CA SER A 49 10.69 10.07 -36.12
C SER A 49 11.66 9.28 -35.23
N TRP A 50 12.61 9.99 -34.61
CA TRP A 50 13.54 9.42 -33.63
C TRP A 50 12.83 8.67 -32.50
N LEU A 51 11.67 9.14 -32.05
CA LEU A 51 10.88 8.43 -31.03
C LEU A 51 10.34 7.09 -31.52
N THR A 52 9.96 7.00 -32.81
CA THR A 52 9.51 5.75 -33.43
C THR A 52 10.67 4.76 -33.55
N ALA A 53 11.84 5.21 -34.01
CA ALA A 53 13.05 4.37 -34.06
C ALA A 53 13.46 3.86 -32.67
N ARG A 54 13.43 4.75 -31.66
CA ARG A 54 13.72 4.40 -30.26
C ARG A 54 12.73 3.37 -29.71
N TRP A 55 11.43 3.59 -29.90
CA TRP A 55 10.40 2.67 -29.42
C TRP A 55 10.56 1.27 -30.05
N LYS A 56 10.83 1.23 -31.36
CA LYS A 56 11.07 -0.03 -32.10
C LYS A 56 12.33 -0.75 -31.65
N TYR A 57 13.42 -0.02 -31.43
CA TYR A 57 14.66 -0.58 -30.91
C TYR A 57 14.46 -1.29 -29.57
N TYR A 58 13.82 -0.63 -28.60
CA TYR A 58 13.55 -1.26 -27.29
C TYR A 58 12.50 -2.37 -27.37
N GLN A 59 11.55 -2.31 -28.30
CA GLN A 59 10.61 -3.40 -28.53
C GLN A 59 11.32 -4.66 -29.05
N MET A 60 12.29 -4.49 -29.96
CA MET A 60 13.12 -5.58 -30.47
C MET A 60 14.07 -6.12 -29.41
N GLN A 61 14.67 -5.24 -28.60
CA GLN A 61 15.51 -5.63 -27.48
C GLN A 61 14.71 -6.46 -26.47
N ARG A 62 13.49 -6.02 -26.09
CA ARG A 62 12.58 -6.81 -25.24
C ARG A 62 12.20 -8.16 -25.84
N LYS A 63 12.04 -8.27 -27.16
CA LYS A 63 11.79 -9.56 -27.83
C LYS A 63 13.02 -10.47 -27.81
N ARG A 64 14.23 -9.94 -27.99
CA ARG A 64 15.49 -10.70 -27.83
C ARG A 64 15.71 -11.11 -26.38
N ASP A 65 15.52 -10.17 -25.46
CA ASP A 65 15.63 -10.36 -24.04
C ASP A 65 14.53 -11.27 -23.50
N SER A 66 13.36 -11.40 -24.13
CA SER A 66 12.34 -12.36 -23.66
C SER A 66 12.79 -13.82 -23.73
N LYS A 67 13.79 -14.15 -24.57
CA LYS A 67 14.44 -15.47 -24.58
C LYS A 67 15.47 -15.61 -23.46
N GLY A 68 16.26 -14.59 -23.15
CA GLY A 68 17.24 -14.61 -22.03
C GLY A 68 16.63 -14.34 -20.65
N ALA A 69 15.58 -13.52 -20.58
CA ALA A 69 14.81 -13.21 -19.38
C ALA A 69 13.94 -14.38 -18.95
N ALA A 70 13.51 -15.28 -19.85
CA ALA A 70 12.86 -16.53 -19.45
C ALA A 70 13.82 -17.48 -18.70
N GLU A 71 15.10 -17.50 -19.09
CA GLU A 71 16.16 -18.21 -18.36
C GLU A 71 16.52 -17.50 -17.05
N MET A 72 16.68 -16.17 -17.06
CA MET A 72 17.00 -15.38 -15.87
C MET A 72 15.85 -15.41 -14.84
N THR A 73 14.58 -15.35 -15.28
CA THR A 73 13.40 -15.44 -14.41
C THR A 73 13.21 -16.86 -13.88
N ARG A 74 13.62 -17.91 -14.61
CA ARG A 74 13.67 -19.29 -14.08
C ARG A 74 14.80 -19.48 -13.06
N ALA A 75 15.97 -18.89 -13.29
CA ALA A 75 17.08 -18.91 -12.33
C ALA A 75 16.72 -18.14 -11.05
N VAL A 76 16.10 -16.97 -11.18
CA VAL A 76 15.61 -16.17 -10.06
C VAL A 76 14.46 -16.86 -9.34
N ARG A 77 13.50 -17.51 -10.03
CA ARG A 77 12.44 -18.30 -9.39
C ARG A 77 12.93 -19.58 -8.71
N ARG A 78 14.01 -20.21 -9.19
CA ARG A 78 14.60 -21.38 -8.51
C ARG A 78 15.49 -20.98 -7.33
N GLY A 79 16.16 -19.83 -7.39
CA GLY A 79 16.89 -19.26 -6.25
C GLY A 79 15.97 -18.73 -5.14
N LEU A 80 14.81 -18.17 -5.50
CA LEU A 80 13.86 -17.58 -4.54
C LEU A 80 12.91 -18.58 -3.88
N ARG A 81 12.95 -19.87 -4.23
CA ARG A 81 12.05 -20.89 -3.66
C ARG A 81 12.65 -21.68 -2.50
N GLY A 82 13.85 -21.31 -2.05
CA GLY A 82 14.55 -22.01 -0.96
C GLY A 82 15.43 -21.12 -0.10
N GLN A 83 15.34 -19.79 -0.23
CA GLN A 83 16.00 -18.88 0.69
C GLN A 83 14.93 -17.95 1.25
N ASP A 84 14.69 -18.06 2.55
CA ASP A 84 14.20 -16.96 3.36
C ASP A 84 15.01 -15.72 2.95
N ALA A 85 14.36 -14.80 2.24
CA ALA A 85 14.99 -13.59 1.74
C ALA A 85 15.14 -12.58 2.89
N VAL A 86 15.87 -12.98 3.92
CA VAL A 86 16.69 -12.09 4.74
C VAL A 86 18.14 -12.45 4.40
N GLY A 87 18.52 -12.25 3.14
CA GLY A 87 19.95 -12.09 2.84
C GLY A 87 20.43 -10.91 3.67
N SER A 88 21.44 -11.12 4.51
CA SER A 88 21.94 -10.07 5.39
C SER A 88 22.26 -8.82 4.58
N GLU A 89 22.17 -7.64 5.18
CA GLU A 89 22.47 -6.36 4.53
C GLU A 89 23.79 -6.42 3.75
N GLY A 90 24.79 -7.14 4.28
CA GLY A 90 26.06 -7.42 3.61
C GLY A 90 25.94 -8.19 2.29
N GLN A 91 25.11 -9.23 2.20
CA GLN A 91 24.91 -10.01 0.96
C GLN A 91 24.19 -9.20 -0.12
N PHE A 92 23.28 -8.31 0.28
CA PHE A 92 22.61 -7.39 -0.62
C PHE A 92 23.59 -6.34 -1.17
N LEU A 93 24.40 -5.72 -0.30
CA LEU A 93 25.42 -4.74 -0.68
C LEU A 93 26.49 -5.36 -1.60
N GLU A 94 26.94 -6.58 -1.32
CA GLU A 94 27.89 -7.31 -2.16
C GLU A 94 27.29 -7.58 -3.56
N SER A 95 26.01 -7.94 -3.62
CA SER A 95 25.29 -8.15 -4.89
C SER A 95 25.12 -6.86 -5.69
N LEU A 96 24.81 -5.74 -5.03
CA LEU A 96 24.77 -4.41 -5.64
C LEU A 96 26.14 -3.99 -6.17
N GLN A 97 27.21 -4.25 -5.41
CA GLN A 97 28.57 -3.92 -5.82
C GLN A 97 28.99 -4.71 -7.06
N ARG A 98 28.68 -6.01 -7.11
CA ARG A 98 28.90 -6.85 -8.31
C ARG A 98 28.10 -6.35 -9.51
N PHE A 99 26.85 -5.94 -9.30
CA PHE A 99 26.00 -5.38 -10.36
C PHE A 99 26.55 -4.06 -10.91
N ILE A 100 26.96 -3.13 -10.04
CA ILE A 100 27.56 -1.85 -10.43
C ILE A 100 28.86 -2.10 -11.21
N GLY A 101 29.69 -3.04 -10.75
CA GLY A 101 30.92 -3.47 -11.44
C GLY A 101 30.64 -4.00 -12.85
N ALA A 102 29.66 -4.91 -12.99
CA ALA A 102 29.25 -5.46 -14.27
C ALA A 102 28.64 -4.41 -15.22
N SER A 103 27.91 -3.44 -14.69
CA SER A 103 27.31 -2.36 -15.49
C SER A 103 28.36 -1.37 -15.99
N ARG A 104 29.41 -1.10 -15.20
CA ARG A 104 30.57 -0.31 -15.62
C ARG A 104 31.36 -0.99 -16.73
N ALA A 105 31.51 -2.32 -16.67
CA ALA A 105 32.19 -3.10 -17.70
C ALA A 105 31.38 -3.24 -19.00
N SER A 106 30.04 -3.18 -18.93
CA SER A 106 29.14 -3.34 -20.09
C SER A 106 28.64 -2.02 -20.70
N GLY A 107 29.01 -0.86 -20.12
CA GLY A 107 28.58 0.46 -20.60
C GLY A 107 27.09 0.76 -20.38
N VAL A 108 26.39 -0.04 -19.57
CA VAL A 108 24.96 0.12 -19.30
C VAL A 108 24.74 1.20 -18.23
N ASP A 109 23.89 2.18 -18.56
CA ASP A 109 23.52 3.27 -17.65
C ASP A 109 22.66 2.78 -16.48
N ILE A 110 23.21 2.85 -15.26
CA ILE A 110 22.55 2.47 -14.00
C ILE A 110 21.80 3.62 -13.33
N LEU A 111 21.94 4.86 -13.79
CA LEU A 111 21.31 6.02 -13.16
C LEU A 111 19.78 5.86 -13.02
N PRO A 112 19.05 5.28 -13.98
CA PRO A 112 17.61 5.03 -13.81
C PRO A 112 17.31 4.05 -12.67
N LEU A 113 18.15 3.02 -12.48
CA LEU A 113 17.99 2.06 -11.39
C LEU A 113 18.26 2.71 -10.03
N VAL A 114 19.34 3.48 -9.92
CA VAL A 114 19.69 4.20 -8.68
C VAL A 114 18.57 5.19 -8.30
N LYS A 115 18.03 5.93 -9.28
CA LYS A 115 16.88 6.81 -9.06
C LYS A 115 15.63 6.03 -8.64
N GLY A 116 15.42 4.84 -9.21
CA GLY A 116 14.34 3.94 -8.80
C GLY A 116 14.49 3.48 -7.34
N LEU A 117 15.68 3.02 -6.95
CA LEU A 117 15.98 2.60 -5.58
C LEU A 117 15.82 3.74 -4.57
N ALA A 118 16.25 4.96 -4.92
CA ALA A 118 16.04 6.13 -4.07
C ALA A 118 14.54 6.40 -3.82
N ARG A 119 13.69 6.29 -4.86
CA ARG A 119 12.24 6.41 -4.72
C ARG A 119 11.62 5.27 -3.91
N PHE A 120 12.13 4.05 -4.05
CA PHE A 120 11.69 2.94 -3.22
C PHE A 120 12.06 3.12 -1.75
N ALA A 121 13.24 3.67 -1.46
CA ALA A 121 13.65 3.99 -0.09
C ALA A 121 12.71 5.03 0.55
N THR A 122 12.36 6.10 -0.16
CA THR A 122 11.40 7.10 0.34
C THR A 122 10.01 6.51 0.55
N LEU A 123 9.53 5.68 -0.38
CA LEU A 123 8.24 4.99 -0.24
C LEU A 123 8.25 3.98 0.91
N ALA A 124 9.38 3.31 1.17
CA ALA A 124 9.53 2.40 2.30
C ALA A 124 9.49 3.15 3.63
N GLU A 125 10.13 4.32 3.72
CA GLU A 125 10.08 5.19 4.89
C GLU A 125 8.65 5.70 5.15
N GLU A 126 7.97 6.19 4.12
CA GLU A 126 6.56 6.59 4.20
C GLU A 126 5.65 5.42 4.58
N GLY A 127 5.90 4.23 4.02
CA GLY A 127 5.19 3.01 4.36
C GLY A 127 5.36 2.61 5.83
N ALA A 128 6.56 2.75 6.39
CA ALA A 128 6.82 2.51 7.80
C ALA A 128 6.07 3.52 8.70
N LYS A 129 6.09 4.80 8.34
CA LYS A 129 5.32 5.85 9.05
C LYS A 129 3.81 5.58 9.02
N LEU A 130 3.28 5.18 7.86
CA LEU A 130 1.87 4.84 7.71
C LEU A 130 1.48 3.62 8.55
N ARG A 131 2.32 2.58 8.60
CA ARG A 131 2.09 1.42 9.46
C ARG A 131 2.04 1.79 10.94
N ALA A 132 3.01 2.59 11.42
CA ALA A 132 3.01 3.08 12.80
C ALA A 132 1.72 3.86 13.13
N ARG A 133 1.25 4.69 12.18
CA ARG A 133 0.01 5.45 12.34
C ARG A 133 -1.24 4.58 12.34
N ILE A 134 -1.27 3.53 11.52
CA ILE A 134 -2.35 2.53 11.53
C ILE A 134 -2.38 1.81 12.88
N GLU A 135 -1.22 1.36 13.39
CA GLU A 135 -1.13 0.72 14.70
C GLU A 135 -1.60 1.64 15.83
N GLU A 136 -1.25 2.93 15.78
CA GLU A 136 -1.72 3.93 16.74
C GLU A 136 -3.24 4.10 16.68
N THR A 137 -3.81 4.28 15.49
CA THR A 137 -5.27 4.37 15.30
C THR A 137 -6.00 3.10 15.74
N GLU A 138 -5.41 1.91 15.51
CA GLU A 138 -5.97 0.65 15.98
C GLU A 138 -5.98 0.55 17.51
N ARG A 139 -4.92 1.00 18.18
CA ARG A 139 -4.87 1.08 19.65
C ARG A 139 -5.91 2.04 20.20
N GLU A 140 -6.05 3.23 19.61
CA GLU A 140 -7.09 4.20 19.99
C GLU A 140 -8.49 3.62 19.81
N LYS A 141 -8.73 2.95 18.68
CA LYS A 141 -10.02 2.28 18.41
C LYS A 141 -10.30 1.19 19.45
N GLN A 142 -9.32 0.38 19.81
CA GLN A 142 -9.48 -0.66 20.85
C GLN A 142 -9.77 -0.04 22.22
N ALA A 143 -9.09 1.04 22.58
CA ALA A 143 -9.34 1.76 23.83
C ALA A 143 -10.76 2.33 23.88
N LEU A 144 -11.21 2.98 22.80
CA LEU A 144 -12.58 3.50 22.69
C LEU A 144 -13.63 2.38 22.71
N GLN A 145 -13.35 1.23 22.09
CA GLN A 145 -14.24 0.07 22.16
C GLN A 145 -14.37 -0.47 23.58
N ALA A 146 -13.27 -0.59 24.32
CA ALA A 146 -13.30 -1.00 25.72
C ALA A 146 -14.08 -0.01 26.59
N GLU A 147 -13.94 1.30 26.35
CA GLU A 147 -14.72 2.32 27.06
C GLU A 147 -16.23 2.21 26.74
N LEU A 148 -16.59 1.98 25.48
CA LEU A 148 -17.98 1.79 25.08
C LEU A 148 -18.59 0.53 25.72
N GLU A 149 -17.86 -0.57 25.79
CA GLU A 149 -18.31 -1.79 26.46
C GLU A 149 -18.51 -1.56 27.96
N ARG A 150 -17.60 -0.84 28.61
CA ARG A 150 -17.73 -0.44 30.01
C ARG A 150 -18.98 0.40 30.25
N ARG A 151 -19.20 1.45 29.44
CA ARG A 151 -20.40 2.31 29.55
C ARG A 151 -21.69 1.54 29.30
N ARG A 152 -21.68 0.57 28.38
CA ARG A 152 -22.83 -0.31 28.13
C ARG A 152 -23.14 -1.18 29.35
N PHE A 153 -22.11 -1.74 29.97
CA PHE A 153 -22.25 -2.53 31.20
C PHE A 153 -22.84 -1.67 32.33
N GLU A 154 -22.27 -0.49 32.58
CA GLU A 154 -22.74 0.45 33.60
C GLU A 154 -24.20 0.88 33.33
N SER A 155 -24.55 1.16 32.07
CA SER A 155 -25.93 1.47 31.69
C SER A 155 -26.89 0.30 31.91
N GLY A 156 -26.43 -0.94 31.69
CA GLY A 156 -27.21 -2.15 31.95
C GLY A 156 -27.49 -2.34 33.45
N GLU A 157 -26.48 -2.11 34.29
CA GLU A 157 -26.65 -2.16 35.76
C GLU A 157 -27.67 -1.12 36.24
N ILE A 158 -27.59 0.12 35.74
CA ILE A 158 -28.58 1.16 36.06
C ILE A 158 -29.99 0.73 35.63
N GLU A 159 -30.13 0.15 34.43
CA GLU A 159 -31.41 -0.35 33.92
C GLU A 159 -32.01 -1.44 34.83
N ASP A 160 -31.18 -2.38 35.31
CA ASP A 160 -31.60 -3.45 36.20
C ASP A 160 -32.03 -2.94 37.60
N HIS A 161 -31.31 -1.95 38.14
CA HIS A 161 -31.71 -1.25 39.37
C HIS A 161 -33.03 -0.48 39.19
N LEU A 162 -33.23 0.19 38.05
CA LEU A 162 -34.49 0.87 37.74
C LEU A 162 -35.66 -0.11 37.60
N LYS A 163 -35.46 -1.28 36.97
CA LYS A 163 -36.47 -2.35 36.92
C LYS A 163 -36.80 -2.87 38.32
N THR A 164 -35.79 -3.02 39.18
CA THR A 164 -35.98 -3.44 40.57
C THR A 164 -36.80 -2.42 41.36
N LEU A 165 -36.51 -1.13 41.20
CA LEU A 165 -37.29 -0.03 41.77
C LEU A 165 -38.74 -0.05 41.30
N LEU A 166 -38.98 -0.18 39.99
CA LEU A 166 -40.33 -0.26 39.43
C LEU A 166 -41.10 -1.44 40.01
N ARG A 167 -40.48 -2.62 40.08
CA ARG A 167 -41.09 -3.81 40.70
C ARG A 167 -41.43 -3.57 42.17
N GLN A 168 -40.54 -2.96 42.94
CA GLN A 168 -40.80 -2.65 44.36
C GLN A 168 -41.98 -1.68 44.52
N ILE A 169 -42.08 -0.67 43.64
CA ILE A 169 -43.20 0.29 43.62
C ILE A 169 -44.50 -0.44 43.27
N ASP A 170 -44.51 -1.26 42.22
CA ASP A 170 -45.69 -2.03 41.80
C ASP A 170 -46.14 -3.01 42.89
N GLU A 171 -45.20 -3.72 43.53
CA GLU A 171 -45.49 -4.63 44.64
C GLU A 171 -46.09 -3.86 45.84
N TRP A 172 -45.54 -2.69 46.17
CA TRP A 172 -46.07 -1.86 47.26
C TRP A 172 -47.45 -1.27 46.94
N LEU A 173 -47.67 -0.81 45.70
CA LEU A 173 -48.98 -0.37 45.22
C LEU A 173 -49.99 -1.53 45.12
N GLY A 174 -49.55 -2.77 44.94
CA GLY A 174 -50.42 -3.94 44.98
C GLY A 174 -50.93 -4.31 46.38
N LYS A 175 -50.30 -3.81 47.45
CA LYS A 175 -50.71 -4.09 48.84
C LYS A 175 -51.95 -3.31 49.26
N SER A 176 -52.66 -3.83 50.25
CA SER A 176 -53.79 -3.14 50.89
C SER A 176 -53.34 -1.85 51.60
N GLU A 177 -54.25 -0.91 51.84
CA GLU A 177 -53.90 0.38 52.47
C GLU A 177 -53.26 0.20 53.86
N VAL A 178 -53.74 -0.77 54.65
CA VAL A 178 -53.20 -1.09 55.98
C VAL A 178 -51.79 -1.67 55.86
N ASP A 179 -51.58 -2.60 54.93
CA ASP A 179 -50.26 -3.20 54.68
C ASP A 179 -49.25 -2.16 54.17
N ARG A 180 -49.67 -1.22 53.32
CA ARG A 180 -48.80 -0.14 52.82
C ARG A 180 -48.23 0.71 53.95
N VAL A 181 -49.05 1.03 54.96
CA VAL A 181 -48.61 1.77 56.15
C VAL A 181 -47.69 0.91 57.01
N GLN A 182 -48.03 -0.37 57.22
CA GLN A 182 -47.23 -1.29 58.02
C GLN A 182 -45.83 -1.54 57.43
N TYR A 183 -45.71 -1.63 56.10
CA TYR A 183 -44.45 -1.91 55.39
C TYR A 183 -43.77 -0.65 54.82
N LEU A 184 -44.24 0.56 55.16
CA LEU A 184 -43.71 1.81 54.59
C LEU A 184 -42.21 1.98 54.86
N THR A 185 -41.74 1.63 56.06
CA THR A 185 -40.33 1.77 56.44
C THR A 185 -39.43 0.81 55.67
N GLU A 186 -39.88 -0.42 55.43
CA GLU A 186 -39.15 -1.41 54.62
C GLU A 186 -39.07 -0.96 53.17
N PHE A 187 -40.19 -0.48 52.60
CA PHE A 187 -40.25 0.06 51.25
C PHE A 187 -39.32 1.27 51.08
N ALA A 188 -39.38 2.25 51.98
CA ALA A 188 -38.51 3.42 51.94
C ALA A 188 -37.02 3.05 52.06
N SER A 189 -36.70 2.04 52.87
CA SER A 189 -35.34 1.53 53.02
C SER A 189 -34.86 0.75 51.79
N GLY A 190 -35.76 0.08 51.07
CA GLY A 190 -35.50 -0.56 49.78
C GLY A 190 -35.19 0.48 48.70
N LEU A 191 -36.09 1.46 48.53
CA LEU A 191 -35.91 2.57 47.59
C LEU A 191 -34.60 3.31 47.81
N LYS A 192 -34.29 3.64 49.07
CA LYS A 192 -33.06 4.36 49.42
C LYS A 192 -31.80 3.57 49.03
N ARG A 193 -31.80 2.25 49.24
CA ARG A 193 -30.68 1.38 48.87
C ARG A 193 -30.48 1.35 47.36
N GLU A 194 -31.53 1.13 46.58
CA GLU A 194 -31.43 1.11 45.12
C GLU A 194 -31.01 2.48 44.55
N MET A 195 -31.53 3.58 45.10
CA MET A 195 -31.10 4.93 44.73
C MET A 195 -29.62 5.19 45.07
N GLU A 196 -29.13 4.70 46.22
CA GLU A 196 -27.70 4.79 46.56
C GLU A 196 -26.83 3.94 45.64
N HIS A 197 -27.30 2.80 45.16
CA HIS A 197 -26.60 1.98 44.16
C HIS A 197 -26.50 2.72 42.82
N ILE A 198 -27.61 3.23 42.30
CA ILE A 198 -27.61 4.03 41.06
C ILE A 198 -26.69 5.25 41.19
N ARG A 199 -26.76 5.96 42.32
CA ARG A 199 -25.90 7.11 42.59
C ARG A 199 -24.41 6.72 42.56
N ARG A 200 -24.04 5.60 43.18
CA ARG A 200 -22.65 5.12 43.17
C ARG A 200 -22.17 4.80 41.76
N VAL A 201 -22.99 4.12 40.95
CA VAL A 201 -22.64 3.81 39.55
C VAL A 201 -22.43 5.10 38.76
N ILE A 202 -23.30 6.11 38.92
CA ILE A 202 -23.14 7.41 38.26
C ILE A 202 -21.88 8.14 38.73
N GLU A 203 -21.62 8.18 40.04
CA GLU A 203 -20.42 8.81 40.62
C GLU A 203 -19.11 8.13 40.20
N THR A 204 -19.11 6.82 39.92
CA THR A 204 -17.93 6.12 39.37
C THR A 204 -17.71 6.35 37.88
N THR A 205 -18.68 6.94 37.19
CA THR A 205 -18.66 7.14 35.73
C THR A 205 -18.41 8.61 35.34
N ALA A 206 -18.53 9.55 36.27
CA ALA A 206 -18.33 11.00 36.10
C ALA A 206 -16.89 11.43 36.41
#